data_AF-A0AAU6WV80-F1
#
_entry.id   AF-A0AAU6WV80-F1
#
_cell.length_a   1.000
_cell.length_b   1.000
_cell.length_c   1.000
_cell.angle_alpha   90.00
_cell.angle_beta   90.00
_cell.angle_gamma   90.00
#
_symmetry.space_group_name_H-M   'P 1'
#
loop_
_entity.id
_entity.type
_entity.pdbx_description
1 polymer ?
#
loop_
_entity_poly.entity_id
_entity_poly.type
_entity_poly.pdbx_seq_one_letter_code
_entity_poly.pdbx_strand_id
1 'polypeptide(L)'
;MIGFIVGLARAEMQLNEKGYYFTILLYGLFAVVSLQKAVRDRLENIKVTDIYYGICWFATLSSIVLLAIGLWNATILPSEKGFYGFAFLLALFGAIAVQKNTRDNMLQE
;
A
#
# COMPACT_ATOMS: atom_id res chain seq x y z
N MET A 1 5.00 -7.72 -0.91
CA MET A 1 4.65 -7.92 0.52
C MET A 1 5.67 -8.77 1.25
N ILE A 2 5.86 -10.06 0.89
CA ILE A 2 6.77 -10.97 1.60
C ILE A 2 8.20 -10.41 1.68
N GLY A 3 8.76 -9.92 0.57
CA GLY A 3 10.09 -9.30 0.56
C GLY A 3 10.21 -8.10 1.51
N PHE A 4 9.20 -7.23 1.57
CA PHE A 4 9.18 -6.09 2.49
C PHE A 4 9.22 -6.56 3.96
N ILE A 5 8.41 -7.55 4.32
CA ILE A 5 8.33 -8.10 5.68
C ILE A 5 9.64 -8.81 6.07
N VAL A 6 10.22 -9.60 5.16
CA VAL A 6 11.49 -10.30 5.40
C VAL A 6 12.63 -9.30 5.56
N GLY A 7 12.68 -8.25 4.72
CA GLY A 7 13.66 -7.17 4.87
C GLY A 7 13.52 -6.48 6.22
N LEU A 8 12.30 -6.16 6.62
CA LEU A 8 12.00 -5.50 7.89
C LEU A 8 12.38 -6.35 9.11
N ALA A 9 12.14 -7.67 9.04
CA ALA A 9 12.52 -8.60 10.09
C ALA A 9 14.04 -8.62 10.29
N ARG A 10 14.81 -8.58 9.19
CA ARG A 10 16.28 -8.67 9.20
C ARG A 10 16.99 -7.33 9.43
N ALA A 11 16.33 -6.20 9.21
CA ALA A 11 16.96 -4.89 9.32
C ALA A 11 17.43 -4.59 10.75
N GLU A 12 18.61 -3.99 10.88
CA GLU A 12 19.13 -3.46 12.15
C GLU A 12 18.52 -2.08 12.42
N MET A 13 17.26 -2.08 12.82
CA MET A 13 16.45 -0.89 13.14
C MET A 13 15.82 -1.02 14.52
N GLN A 14 15.48 0.11 15.14
CA GLN A 14 14.71 0.07 16.38
C GLN A 14 13.31 -0.51 16.15
N LEU A 15 12.71 -1.10 17.18
CA LEU A 15 11.42 -1.81 17.04
C LEU A 15 10.26 -0.86 16.65
N ASN A 16 10.29 0.38 17.15
CA ASN A 16 9.36 1.45 16.77
C ASN A 16 9.49 1.84 15.28
N GLU A 17 10.70 1.93 14.74
CA GLU A 17 10.94 2.18 13.31
C GLU A 17 10.43 1.02 12.46
N LYS A 18 10.67 -0.22 12.90
CA LYS A 18 10.09 -1.40 12.24
C LYS A 18 8.57 -1.34 12.24
N GLY A 19 7.97 -1.03 13.39
CA GLY A 19 6.53 -0.84 13.54
C GLY A 19 5.98 0.20 12.57
N TYR A 20 6.64 1.35 12.43
CA TYR A 20 6.25 2.41 11.50
C TYR A 20 6.16 1.92 10.05
N TYR A 21 7.21 1.26 9.53
CA TYR A 21 7.20 0.75 8.16
C TYR A 21 6.18 -0.37 7.96
N PHE A 22 5.98 -1.23 8.96
CA PHE A 22 4.97 -2.27 8.90
C PHE A 22 3.55 -1.68 8.84
N THR A 23 3.25 -0.70 9.69
CA THR A 23 1.95 -0.01 9.70
C THR A 23 1.68 0.69 8.37
N ILE A 24 2.69 1.34 7.79
CA ILE A 24 2.56 1.99 6.47
C ILE A 24 2.27 0.96 5.37
N LEU A 25 2.94 -0.20 5.39
CA LEU A 25 2.66 -1.29 4.46
C LEU A 25 1.20 -1.71 4.54
N LEU A 26 0.70 -2.03 5.75
CA LEU A 26 -0.68 -2.45 5.94
C LEU A 26 -1.69 -1.36 5.55
N TYR A 27 -1.41 -0.12 5.94
CA TYR A 27 -2.26 1.02 5.63
C TYR A 27 -2.33 1.28 4.13
N GLY A 28 -1.19 1.25 3.42
CA GLY A 28 -1.14 1.41 1.97
C GLY A 28 -1.88 0.30 1.23
N LEU A 29 -1.73 -0.95 1.65
CA LEU A 29 -2.46 -2.10 1.08
C LEU A 29 -3.98 -1.95 1.23
N PHE A 30 -4.44 -1.58 2.43
CA PHE A 30 -5.86 -1.34 2.66
C PHE A 30 -6.38 -0.13 1.84
N ALA A 31 -5.62 0.96 1.82
CA ALA A 31 -6.00 2.18 1.12
C ALA A 31 -6.12 1.94 -0.39
N VAL A 32 -5.15 1.26 -1.01
CA VAL A 32 -5.15 1.04 -2.46
C VAL A 32 -6.27 0.09 -2.91
N VAL A 33 -6.58 -0.93 -2.10
CA VAL A 33 -7.72 -1.84 -2.36
C VAL A 33 -9.04 -1.07 -2.26
N SER A 34 -9.18 -0.23 -1.23
CA SER A 34 -10.37 0.61 -1.04
C SER A 34 -10.55 1.61 -2.18
N LEU A 35 -9.46 2.26 -2.60
CA LEU A 35 -9.46 3.19 -3.72
C LEU A 35 -9.84 2.49 -5.02
N GLN A 36 -9.22 1.35 -5.32
CA GLN A 36 -9.54 0.56 -6.51
C GLN A 36 -11.02 0.18 -6.53
N LYS A 37 -11.55 -0.26 -5.38
CA LYS A 37 -12.97 -0.60 -5.23
C LYS A 37 -13.86 0.59 -5.54
N ALA A 38 -13.59 1.75 -4.94
CA ALA A 38 -14.37 2.98 -5.07
C ALA A 38 -14.34 3.58 -6.49
N VAL A 39 -13.17 3.60 -7.14
CA VAL A 39 -13.03 4.04 -8.54
C VAL A 39 -13.87 3.16 -9.44
N ARG A 40 -13.77 1.85 -9.28
CA ARG A 40 -14.51 0.88 -10.10
C ARG A 40 -16.01 0.94 -9.85
N ASP A 41 -16.46 1.05 -8.59
CA ASP A 41 -17.89 1.21 -8.28
C ASP A 41 -18.48 2.43 -8.99
N ARG A 42 -17.75 3.56 -9.05
CA ARG A 42 -18.18 4.74 -9.82
C ARG A 42 -18.28 4.46 -11.32
N LEU A 43 -17.33 3.72 -11.90
CA LEU A 43 -17.36 3.34 -13.33
C LEU A 43 -18.53 2.39 -13.65
N GLU A 44 -18.91 1.55 -12.69
CA GLU A 44 -20.05 0.62 -12.79
C GLU A 44 -21.39 1.26 -12.38
N ASN A 45 -21.43 2.59 -12.15
CA ASN A 45 -22.60 3.35 -11.70
C ASN A 45 -23.18 2.91 -10.33
N ILE A 46 -22.36 2.27 -9.50
CA ILE A 46 -22.68 1.94 -8.11
C ILE A 46 -22.47 3.20 -7.25
N LYS A 47 -23.41 3.49 -6.35
CA LYS A 47 -23.37 4.71 -5.52
C LYS A 47 -22.17 4.71 -4.58
N VAL A 48 -21.28 5.68 -4.74
CA VAL A 48 -20.12 5.94 -3.86
C VAL A 48 -20.13 7.41 -3.45
N THR A 49 -20.11 7.69 -2.15
CA THR A 49 -20.08 9.07 -1.65
C THR A 49 -18.77 9.76 -2.03
N ASP A 50 -18.83 11.06 -2.37
CA ASP A 50 -17.63 11.86 -2.68
C ASP A 50 -16.66 11.91 -1.52
N ILE A 51 -17.18 11.91 -0.29
CA ILE A 51 -16.36 11.89 0.93
C ILE A 51 -15.53 10.61 1.01
N TYR A 52 -16.14 9.43 0.82
CA TYR A 52 -15.41 8.17 0.87
C TYR A 52 -14.36 8.09 -0.24
N TYR A 53 -14.74 8.48 -1.47
CA TYR A 53 -13.80 8.52 -2.60
C TYR A 53 -12.60 9.42 -2.31
N GLY A 54 -12.83 10.61 -1.74
CA GLY A 54 -11.77 11.53 -1.33
C GLY A 54 -10.87 10.95 -0.23
N ILE A 55 -11.44 10.28 0.77
CA ILE A 55 -10.67 9.65 1.85
C ILE A 55 -9.80 8.50 1.31
N CYS A 56 -10.31 7.68 0.39
CA CYS A 56 -9.52 6.62 -0.22
C CYS A 56 -8.30 7.17 -0.96
N TRP A 57 -8.48 8.21 -1.76
CA TRP A 57 -7.37 8.89 -2.44
C TRP A 57 -6.37 9.48 -1.47
N PHE A 58 -6.85 10.21 -0.47
CA PHE A 58 -6.01 10.81 0.55
C PHE A 58 -5.20 9.74 1.30
N ALA A 59 -5.82 8.63 1.67
CA ALA A 59 -5.17 7.52 2.37
C ALA A 59 -4.09 6.84 1.51
N THR A 60 -4.34 6.64 0.22
CA THR A 60 -3.35 6.06 -0.67
C THR A 60 -2.15 6.99 -0.81
N LEU A 61 -2.38 8.28 -1.07
CA LEU A 61 -1.32 9.27 -1.21
C LEU A 61 -0.52 9.46 0.09
N SER A 62 -1.19 9.52 1.23
CA SER A 62 -0.53 9.67 2.53
C SER A 62 0.36 8.47 2.85
N SER A 63 -0.05 7.24 2.51
CA SER A 63 0.80 6.05 2.70
C SER A 63 2.11 6.12 1.89
N ILE A 64 2.06 6.63 0.65
CA ILE A 64 3.22 6.80 -0.22
C ILE A 64 4.13 7.91 0.32
N VAL A 65 3.55 9.05 0.71
CA VAL A 65 4.30 10.20 1.25
C VAL A 65 4.96 9.83 2.58
N LEU A 66 4.26 9.16 3.49
CA LEU A 66 4.82 8.71 4.76
C LEU A 66 5.96 7.72 4.57
N LEU A 67 5.87 6.79 3.60
CA LEU A 67 6.98 5.92 3.27
C LEU A 67 8.19 6.73 2.78
N ALA A 68 7.97 7.66 1.84
CA ALA A 68 9.04 8.49 1.29
C ALA A 68 9.75 9.30 2.37
N ILE A 69 8.99 9.94 3.26
CA ILE A 69 9.52 10.70 4.41
C ILE A 69 10.29 9.77 5.35
N GLY A 70 9.74 8.59 5.66
CA GLY A 70 10.41 7.60 6.51
C GLY A 70 11.77 7.18 5.94
N LEU A 71 11.79 6.77 4.68
CA LEU A 71 13.01 6.33 4.01
C LEU A 71 14.02 7.48 3.84
N TRP A 72 13.55 8.70 3.60
CA TRP A 72 14.43 9.87 3.53
C TRP A 72 15.19 10.09 4.83
N ASN A 73 14.48 10.02 5.96
CA ASN A 73 15.05 10.27 7.30
C ASN A 73 15.77 9.06 7.90
N ALA A 74 15.53 7.84 7.43
CA ALA A 74 16.17 6.65 7.97
C ALA A 74 17.68 6.61 7.70
N THR A 75 18.45 6.23 8.73
CA THR A 75 19.90 6.04 8.67
C THR A 75 20.26 4.63 8.20
N ILE A 76 19.71 4.20 7.05
CA ILE A 76 19.98 2.91 6.41
C ILE A 76 20.70 3.08 5.08
N LEU A 77 21.27 2.00 4.54
CA LEU A 77 21.99 2.06 3.26
C LEU A 77 21.06 2.51 2.12
N PRO A 78 21.56 3.28 1.14
CA PRO A 78 20.75 3.70 -0.01
C PRO A 78 20.10 2.54 -0.78
N SER A 79 20.79 1.40 -0.86
CA SER A 79 20.27 0.17 -1.46
C SER A 79 19.07 -0.40 -0.69
N GLU A 80 19.09 -0.34 0.64
CA GLU A 80 17.98 -0.77 1.49
C GLU A 80 16.78 0.18 1.35
N LYS A 81 17.02 1.50 1.23
CA LYS A 81 15.95 2.47 0.93
C LYS A 81 15.27 2.14 -0.39
N GLY A 82 16.05 1.88 -1.43
CA GLY A 82 15.53 1.46 -2.73
C GLY A 82 14.73 0.16 -2.63
N PHE A 83 15.25 -0.83 -1.91
CA PHE A 83 14.57 -2.11 -1.69
C PHE A 83 13.18 -1.91 -1.06
N TYR A 84 13.06 -1.13 0.03
CA TYR A 84 11.76 -0.88 0.66
C TYR A 84 10.81 -0.11 -0.24
N GLY A 85 11.30 0.88 -0.98
CA GLY A 85 10.50 1.64 -1.95
C GLY A 85 9.91 0.74 -3.03
N PHE A 86 10.74 -0.05 -3.71
CA PHE A 86 10.27 -0.99 -4.74
C PHE A 86 9.37 -2.09 -4.17
N ALA A 87 9.74 -2.67 -3.02
CA ALA A 87 8.95 -3.73 -2.40
C ALA A 87 7.56 -3.24 -1.97
N PHE A 88 7.43 -1.98 -1.56
CA PHE A 88 6.15 -1.34 -1.25
C PHE A 88 5.31 -1.11 -2.51
N LEU A 89 5.89 -0.50 -3.55
CA LEU A 89 5.18 -0.25 -4.82
C LEU A 89 4.67 -1.56 -5.45
N LEU A 90 5.51 -2.59 -5.49
CA LEU A 90 5.12 -3.92 -5.97
C LEU A 90 4.03 -4.55 -5.09
N ALA A 91 4.02 -4.29 -3.78
CA ALA A 91 2.97 -4.76 -2.89
C ALA A 91 1.63 -4.06 -3.19
N LEU A 92 1.63 -2.74 -3.41
CA LEU A 92 0.42 -2.00 -3.80
C LEU A 92 -0.13 -2.48 -5.14
N PHE A 93 0.74 -2.62 -6.15
CA PHE A 93 0.36 -3.15 -7.45
C PHE A 93 -0.20 -4.56 -7.34
N GLY A 94 0.48 -5.45 -6.60
CA GLY A 94 0.03 -6.81 -6.37
C GLY A 94 -1.33 -6.86 -5.68
N ALA A 95 -1.59 -5.99 -4.70
CA ALA A 95 -2.89 -5.91 -4.03
C ALA A 95 -4.01 -5.49 -4.98
N ILE A 96 -3.77 -4.49 -5.85
CA ILE A 96 -4.73 -4.08 -6.89
C ILE A 96 -5.00 -5.24 -7.85
N ALA A 97 -3.95 -5.90 -8.33
CA ALA A 97 -4.07 -6.99 -9.30
C ALA A 97 -4.83 -8.19 -8.72
N VAL A 98 -4.50 -8.60 -7.49
CA VAL A 98 -5.22 -9.68 -6.79
C VAL A 98 -6.68 -9.30 -6.57
N GLN A 99 -6.95 -8.10 -6.06
CA GLN A 99 -8.32 -7.64 -5.84
C GLN A 99 -9.14 -7.67 -7.14
N LYS A 100 -8.55 -7.24 -8.25
CA LYS A 100 -9.20 -7.27 -9.56
C LYS A 100 -9.47 -8.70 -10.02
N ASN A 101 -8.46 -9.58 -9.99
CA ASN A 101 -8.58 -10.96 -10.45
C ASN A 101 -9.58 -11.78 -9.60
N THR A 102 -9.51 -11.66 -8.28
CA THR A 102 -10.45 -12.36 -7.38
C THR A 102 -11.89 -11.95 -7.67
N ARG A 103 -12.14 -10.66 -7.93
CA ARG A 103 -13.47 -10.17 -8.31
C ARG A 103 -13.89 -10.66 -9.68
N ASP A 104 -13.00 -10.60 -10.68
CA ASP A 104 -13.30 -11.02 -12.05
C ASP A 104 -13.73 -12.50 -12.08
N ASN A 105 -13.08 -13.35 -11.27
CA ASN A 105 -13.46 -14.76 -11.14
C ASN A 105 -14.84 -14.95 -10.49
N MET A 106 -15.24 -14.11 -9.53
CA MET A 106 -16.58 -14.16 -8.91
C MET A 106 -17.71 -13.76 -9.86
N LEU A 107 -17.42 -13.06 -10.95
CA LEU A 107 -18.41 -12.69 -11.97
C LEU A 107 -18.57 -13.77 -13.06
N GLN A 108 -17.65 -14.73 -13.12
CA GLN A 108 -17.66 -15.82 -14.09
C GLN A 108 -18.40 -17.08 -13.59
N GLU A 109 -18.61 -17.18 -12.27
CA GLU A 109 -19.43 -18.20 -11.62
C GLU A 109 -20.91 -17.80 -11.62
#